data_AF-A0A6N9A8U2-F1
#
_entry.id   AF-A0A6N9A8U2-F1
#
_cell.length_a   1.000
_cell.length_b   1.000
_cell.length_c   1.000
_cell.angle_alpha   90.00
_cell.angle_beta   90.00
_cell.angle_gamma   90.00
#
_symmetry.space_group_name_H-M   'P 1'
#
loop_
_entity.id
_entity.type
_entity.pdbx_description
1 polymer ?
#
loop_
_entity_poly.entity_id
_entity_poly.type
_entity_poly.pdbx_seq_one_letter_code
_entity_poly.pdbx_strand_id
1 'polypeptide(L)'
;MYLLDTGVVFELRRPEPHPSVVRWIIEAPSDQLFLSAATMGEIQAGIESVRDWDPRSATELEVWLEAVIESGAVLPMDAECFREYARIQHRRPRGVSSVAMIAAAARVHQLTVVTRDGQDFRRLGVACVNPFGL
;
A
#
# COMPACT_ATOMS: atom_id res chain seq x y z
N MET A 1 -0.20 4.70 13.80
CA MET A 1 -0.48 5.02 12.38
C MET A 1 0.12 3.93 11.51
N TYR A 2 -0.59 3.57 10.46
CA TYR A 2 -0.37 2.38 9.65
C TYR A 2 -0.32 2.72 8.17
N LEU A 3 0.54 2.02 7.43
CA LEU A 3 0.64 2.12 5.98
C LEU A 3 0.15 0.80 5.39
N LEU A 4 -0.97 0.81 4.67
CA LEU A 4 -1.49 -0.39 4.03
C LEU A 4 -0.65 -0.70 2.79
N ASP A 5 -0.18 -1.94 2.71
CA ASP A 5 0.42 -2.50 1.51
C ASP A 5 -0.66 -2.80 0.46
N THR A 6 -0.28 -2.80 -0.80
CA THR A 6 -1.15 -3.03 -1.97
C THR A 6 -1.90 -4.36 -1.87
N GLY A 7 -1.23 -5.41 -1.36
CA GLY A 7 -1.86 -6.71 -1.16
C GLY A 7 -3.04 -6.69 -0.17
N VAL A 8 -3.00 -5.82 0.85
CA VAL A 8 -4.10 -5.66 1.82
C VAL A 8 -5.28 -4.94 1.17
N VAL A 9 -5.00 -3.89 0.39
CA VAL A 9 -6.04 -3.15 -0.34
C VAL A 9 -6.75 -4.06 -1.34
N PHE A 10 -6.00 -4.87 -2.09
CA PHE A 10 -6.57 -5.83 -3.03
C PHE A 10 -7.37 -6.93 -2.34
N GLU A 11 -6.94 -7.40 -1.16
CA GLU A 11 -7.73 -8.36 -0.37
C GLU A 11 -9.09 -7.79 0.02
N LEU A 12 -9.16 -6.54 0.50
CA LEU A 12 -10.41 -5.87 0.90
C LEU A 12 -11.40 -5.70 -0.27
N ARG A 13 -10.92 -5.77 -1.51
CA ARG A 13 -11.73 -5.65 -2.73
C ARG A 13 -12.21 -7.00 -3.28
N ARG A 14 -11.80 -8.13 -2.69
CA ARG A 14 -12.29 -9.44 -3.12
C ARG A 14 -13.79 -9.60 -2.80
N PRO A 15 -14.54 -10.40 -3.57
CA PRO A 15 -15.94 -10.72 -3.24
C PRO A 15 -16.09 -11.31 -1.84
N GLU A 16 -15.13 -12.15 -1.44
CA GLU A 16 -15.03 -12.75 -0.11
C GLU A 16 -13.66 -12.40 0.49
N PRO A 17 -13.53 -11.23 1.14
CA PRO A 17 -12.29 -10.81 1.78
C PRO A 17 -12.01 -11.63 3.05
N HIS A 18 -10.74 -11.82 3.39
CA HIS A 18 -10.36 -12.56 4.60
C HIS A 18 -10.95 -11.91 5.87
N PRO A 19 -11.72 -12.64 6.71
CA PRO A 19 -12.45 -12.07 7.84
C PRO A 19 -11.57 -11.30 8.84
N SER A 20 -10.39 -11.81 9.18
CA SER A 20 -9.46 -11.12 10.09
C SER A 20 -8.96 -9.79 9.54
N VAL A 21 -8.83 -9.65 8.20
CA VAL A 21 -8.39 -8.39 7.58
C VAL A 21 -9.50 -7.36 7.65
N VAL A 22 -10.73 -7.76 7.34
CA VAL A 22 -11.92 -6.90 7.48
C VAL A 22 -12.06 -6.43 8.91
N ARG A 23 -11.99 -7.35 9.88
CA ARG A 23 -12.07 -7.04 11.29
C ARG A 23 -11.00 -6.04 11.72
N TRP A 24 -9.73 -6.29 11.34
CA TRP A 24 -8.62 -5.41 11.69
C TRP A 24 -8.81 -3.99 11.14
N ILE A 25 -9.28 -3.86 9.89
CA ILE A 25 -9.54 -2.56 9.27
C ILE A 25 -10.67 -1.81 9.98
N ILE A 26 -11.74 -2.51 10.38
CA ILE A 26 -12.87 -1.91 11.12
C ILE A 26 -12.45 -1.46 12.53
N GLU A 27 -11.59 -2.23 13.19
CA GLU A 27 -11.09 -1.91 14.55
C GLU A 27 -10.01 -0.81 14.54
N ALA A 28 -9.30 -0.63 13.42
CA ALA A 28 -8.30 0.43 13.28
C ALA A 28 -8.96 1.80 13.08
N PRO A 29 -8.53 2.85 13.81
CA PRO A 29 -9.02 4.21 13.57
C PRO A 29 -8.72 4.65 12.12
N SER A 30 -9.73 5.11 11.40
CA SER A 30 -9.61 5.45 9.96
C SER A 30 -8.63 6.59 9.70
N ASP A 31 -8.50 7.54 10.63
CA ASP A 31 -7.53 8.63 10.62
C ASP A 31 -6.07 8.18 10.86
N GLN A 32 -5.86 6.89 11.10
CA GLN A 32 -4.55 6.28 11.29
C GLN A 32 -4.17 5.32 10.15
N LEU A 33 -4.99 5.21 9.10
CA LEU A 33 -4.74 4.34 7.95
C LEU A 33 -4.32 5.16 6.74
N PHE A 34 -3.17 4.81 6.16
CA PHE A 34 -2.60 5.52 5.02
C PHE A 34 -2.23 4.56 3.90
N LEU A 35 -2.13 5.10 2.69
CA LEU A 35 -1.49 4.49 1.52
C LEU A 35 -0.27 5.32 1.13
N SER A 36 0.73 4.69 0.52
CA SER A 36 1.78 5.45 -0.16
C SER A 36 1.37 5.77 -1.59
N ALA A 37 1.89 6.85 -2.18
CA ALA A 37 1.71 7.11 -3.60
C ALA A 37 2.28 5.98 -4.49
N ALA A 38 3.24 5.19 -3.98
CA ALA A 38 3.70 3.97 -4.66
C ALA A 38 2.60 2.90 -4.71
N THR A 39 1.92 2.65 -3.60
CA THR A 39 0.74 1.75 -3.52
C THR A 39 -0.39 2.24 -4.43
N MET A 40 -0.67 3.55 -4.42
CA MET A 40 -1.63 4.16 -5.33
C MET A 40 -1.27 3.90 -6.80
N GLY A 41 0.01 4.01 -7.17
CA GLY A 41 0.48 3.69 -8.52
C GLY A 41 0.30 2.22 -8.91
N GLU A 42 0.51 1.29 -7.98
CA GLU A 42 0.24 -0.14 -8.23
C GLU A 42 -1.26 -0.42 -8.41
N ILE A 43 -2.11 0.24 -7.62
CA ILE A 43 -3.55 0.18 -7.78
C ILE A 43 -3.95 0.70 -9.16
N GLN A 44 -3.45 1.87 -9.58
CA GLN A 44 -3.75 2.44 -10.90
C GLN A 44 -3.34 1.46 -12.02
N ALA A 45 -2.14 0.89 -11.96
CA ALA A 45 -1.71 -0.10 -12.96
C ALA A 45 -2.65 -1.32 -13.02
N GLY A 46 -3.18 -1.75 -11.87
CA GLY A 46 -4.23 -2.75 -11.79
C GLY A 46 -5.53 -2.32 -12.47
N ILE A 47 -5.96 -1.06 -12.27
CA ILE A 47 -7.15 -0.49 -12.92
C ILE A 47 -6.99 -0.48 -14.45
N GLU A 48 -5.82 -0.05 -14.95
CA GLU A 48 -5.53 -0.10 -16.39
C GLU A 48 -5.61 -1.53 -16.95
N SER A 49 -5.09 -2.50 -16.21
CA SER A 49 -5.17 -3.91 -16.59
C SER A 49 -6.61 -4.43 -16.62
N VAL A 50 -7.49 -3.94 -15.74
CA VAL A 50 -8.93 -4.24 -15.76
C VAL A 50 -9.61 -3.57 -16.95
N ARG A 51 -9.21 -2.33 -17.29
CA ARG A 51 -9.80 -1.53 -18.37
C ARG A 51 -9.71 -2.23 -19.72
N ASP A 52 -8.65 -3.00 -19.95
CA ASP A 52 -8.45 -3.76 -21.19
C ASP A 52 -9.56 -4.80 -21.46
N TRP A 53 -10.23 -5.33 -20.43
CA TRP A 53 -11.24 -6.39 -20.59
C TRP A 53 -12.60 -6.09 -19.93
N ASP A 54 -12.67 -5.19 -18.95
CA ASP A 54 -13.90 -4.70 -18.34
C ASP A 54 -13.83 -3.18 -18.05
N PRO A 55 -14.07 -2.34 -19.07
CA PRO A 55 -14.04 -0.89 -18.93
C PRO A 55 -15.02 -0.33 -17.89
N ARG A 56 -16.13 -1.03 -17.65
CA ARG A 56 -17.14 -0.60 -16.68
C ARG A 56 -16.59 -0.75 -15.27
N SER A 57 -16.09 -1.94 -14.92
CA SER A 57 -15.48 -2.17 -13.60
C SER A 57 -14.25 -1.29 -13.37
N ALA A 58 -13.46 -1.01 -14.41
CA ALA A 58 -12.34 -0.08 -14.33
C ALA A 58 -12.78 1.35 -13.98
N THR A 59 -13.89 1.83 -14.56
CA THR A 59 -14.45 3.15 -14.23
C THR A 59 -14.91 3.22 -12.77
N GLU A 60 -15.56 2.16 -12.29
CA GLU A 60 -16.00 2.08 -10.88
C GLU A 60 -14.80 2.06 -9.91
N LEU A 61 -13.70 1.41 -10.30
CA LEU A 61 -12.44 1.43 -9.54
C LEU A 61 -11.75 2.80 -9.55
N GLU A 62 -11.77 3.51 -10.68
CA GLU A 62 -11.19 4.86 -10.81
C GLU A 62 -11.89 5.84 -9.85
N VAL A 63 -13.23 5.83 -9.84
CA VAL A 63 -14.03 6.68 -8.92
C VAL A 63 -13.71 6.37 -7.47
N TRP A 64 -13.54 5.09 -7.13
CA TRP A 64 -13.16 4.70 -5.78
C TRP A 64 -11.75 5.19 -5.42
N LEU A 65 -10.77 5.05 -6.32
CA LEU A 65 -9.40 5.50 -6.07
C LEU A 65 -9.34 7.01 -5.89
N GLU A 66 -10.10 7.77 -6.69
CA GLU A 66 -10.21 9.22 -6.55
C GLU A 66 -10.74 9.61 -5.17
N ALA A 67 -11.80 8.96 -4.68
CA ALA A 67 -12.32 9.20 -3.33
C ALA A 67 -11.28 8.91 -2.23
N VAL A 68 -10.42 7.90 -2.42
CA VAL A 68 -9.31 7.62 -1.50
C VAL A 68 -8.25 8.73 -1.55
N ILE A 69 -7.93 9.26 -2.73
CA ILE A 69 -6.99 10.38 -2.89
C ILE A 69 -7.56 11.63 -2.21
N GLU A 70 -8.81 11.98 -2.48
CA GLU A 70 -9.51 13.15 -1.91
C GLU A 70 -9.64 13.07 -0.38
N SER A 71 -9.67 11.87 0.19
CA SER A 71 -9.71 11.69 1.65
C SER A 71 -8.44 12.15 2.37
N GLY A 72 -7.34 12.36 1.64
CA GLY A 72 -6.03 12.69 2.21
C GLY A 72 -5.27 11.49 2.79
N ALA A 73 -5.76 10.28 2.60
CA ALA A 73 -5.12 9.04 3.08
C ALA A 73 -3.86 8.64 2.27
N VAL A 74 -3.60 9.26 1.11
CA VAL A 74 -2.45 8.95 0.25
C VAL A 74 -1.26 9.87 0.58
N LEU A 75 -0.20 9.28 1.11
CA LEU A 75 1.05 9.97 1.42
C LEU A 75 1.91 10.14 0.16
N PRO A 76 2.44 11.35 -0.11
CA PRO A 76 3.25 11.60 -1.30
C PRO A 76 4.61 10.91 -1.22
N MET A 77 5.16 10.53 -2.37
CA MET A 77 6.57 10.11 -2.49
C MET A 77 7.42 11.33 -2.83
N ASP A 78 7.82 12.08 -1.80
CA ASP A 78 8.60 13.31 -1.95
C ASP A 78 10.11 13.06 -2.01
N ALA A 79 10.89 14.15 -2.00
CA ALA A 79 12.36 14.08 -2.07
C ALA A 79 12.97 13.32 -0.88
N GLU A 80 12.37 13.37 0.31
CA GLU A 80 12.85 12.65 1.47
C GLU A 80 12.61 11.15 1.32
N CYS A 81 11.40 10.77 0.88
CA CYS A 81 11.06 9.40 0.55
C CYS A 81 11.99 8.81 -0.52
N PHE A 82 12.28 9.56 -1.59
CA PHE A 82 13.17 9.09 -2.64
C PHE A 82 14.64 9.01 -2.23
N ARG A 83 15.11 9.87 -1.30
CA ARG A 83 16.44 9.72 -0.69
C ARG A 83 16.53 8.43 0.12
N GLU A 84 15.51 8.14 0.93
CA GLU A 84 15.48 6.91 1.72
C GLU A 84 15.37 5.65 0.84
N TYR A 85 14.54 5.71 -0.20
CA TYR A 85 14.46 4.67 -1.24
C TYR A 85 15.82 4.38 -1.87
N ALA A 86 16.58 5.42 -2.25
CA ALA A 86 17.91 5.25 -2.83
C ALA A 86 18.90 4.59 -1.87
N ARG A 87 18.84 4.91 -0.57
CA ARG A 87 19.65 4.24 0.47
C ARG A 87 19.28 2.77 0.60
N ILE A 88 17.99 2.44 0.58
CA ILE A 88 17.49 1.06 0.59
C ILE A 88 17.99 0.29 -0.64
N GLN A 89 17.94 0.89 -1.83
CA GLN A 89 18.30 0.23 -3.09
C GLN A 89 19.80 0.14 -3.38
N HIS A 90 20.66 0.85 -2.64
CA HIS A 90 22.10 0.95 -2.94
C HIS A 90 22.82 -0.39 -3.14
N ARG A 91 22.34 -1.48 -2.54
CA ARG A 91 22.93 -2.84 -2.64
C ARG A 91 21.96 -3.92 -3.12
N ARG A 92 20.87 -3.51 -3.76
CA ARG A 92 19.85 -4.43 -4.29
C ARG A 92 19.97 -4.58 -5.80
N PRO A 93 19.41 -5.64 -6.39
CA PRO A 93 19.36 -5.81 -7.84
C PRO A 93 18.80 -4.56 -8.52
N ARG A 94 19.32 -4.25 -9.72
CA ARG A 94 18.85 -3.11 -10.51
C ARG A 94 17.36 -3.29 -10.84
N GLY A 95 16.59 -2.24 -10.64
CA GLY A 95 15.15 -2.22 -10.92
C GLY A 95 14.38 -1.33 -9.93
N VAL A 96 13.17 -0.95 -10.34
CA VAL A 96 12.20 -0.29 -9.47
C VAL A 96 11.57 -1.33 -8.56
N SER A 97 11.46 -1.03 -7.26
CA SER A 97 10.90 -1.94 -6.27
C SER A 97 9.86 -1.17 -5.45
N SER A 98 8.59 -1.56 -5.60
CA SER A 98 7.49 -0.99 -4.83
C SER A 98 7.64 -1.26 -3.34
N VAL A 99 8.04 -2.48 -2.96
CA VAL A 99 8.37 -2.82 -1.56
C VAL A 99 9.40 -1.84 -0.97
N ALA A 100 10.45 -1.49 -1.73
CA ALA A 100 11.44 -0.52 -1.26
C ALA A 100 10.88 0.92 -1.17
N MET A 101 9.98 1.31 -2.08
CA MET A 101 9.31 2.62 -2.04
C MET A 101 8.33 2.73 -0.85
N ILE A 102 7.50 1.71 -0.65
CA ILE A 102 6.57 1.61 0.48
C ILE A 102 7.36 1.60 1.80
N ALA A 103 8.47 0.85 1.86
CA ALA A 103 9.35 0.83 3.04
C ALA A 103 9.99 2.19 3.30
N ALA A 104 10.42 2.92 2.26
CA ALA A 104 10.95 4.27 2.39
C ALA A 104 9.91 5.23 2.95
N ALA A 105 8.68 5.23 2.42
CA ALA A 105 7.58 6.03 2.95
C ALA A 105 7.30 5.68 4.42
N ALA A 106 7.24 4.39 4.75
CA ALA A 106 7.04 3.94 6.13
C ALA A 106 8.15 4.41 7.08
N ARG A 107 9.43 4.39 6.66
CA ARG A 107 10.55 4.88 7.47
C ARG A 107 10.49 6.39 7.69
N VAL A 108 10.25 7.16 6.62
CA VAL A 108 10.18 8.63 6.68
C VAL A 108 9.03 9.10 7.58
N HIS A 109 7.86 8.49 7.44
CA HIS A 109 6.67 8.85 8.23
C HIS A 109 6.53 8.06 9.54
N GLN A 110 7.50 7.21 9.90
CA GLN A 110 7.49 6.38 11.12
C GLN A 110 6.24 5.49 11.26
N LEU A 111 5.80 4.90 10.15
CA LEU A 111 4.59 4.08 10.07
C LEU A 111 4.87 2.58 10.15
N THR A 112 3.88 1.85 10.65
CA THR A 112 3.88 0.38 10.63
C THR A 112 3.19 -0.12 9.35
N VAL A 113 3.86 -0.98 8.58
CA VAL A 113 3.29 -1.54 7.35
C VAL A 113 2.33 -2.68 7.68
N VAL A 114 1.12 -2.62 7.11
CA VAL A 114 0.12 -3.68 7.21
C VAL A 114 0.21 -4.51 5.95
N THR A 115 0.63 -5.78 6.08
CA THR A 115 0.91 -6.64 4.94
C THR A 115 0.74 -8.12 5.29
N ARG A 116 0.39 -8.95 4.31
CA ARG A 116 0.38 -10.41 4.48
C ARG A 116 1.79 -10.97 4.67
N ASP A 117 2.78 -10.44 3.95
CA ASP A 117 4.18 -10.86 4.03
C ASP A 117 5.10 -9.73 4.50
N GLY A 118 5.34 -9.71 5.81
CA GLY A 118 6.21 -8.70 6.43
C GLY A 118 7.70 -9.00 6.33
N GLN A 119 8.17 -10.12 5.77
CA GLN A 119 9.60 -10.45 5.82
C GLN A 119 10.47 -9.41 5.09
N ASP A 120 10.07 -9.00 3.89
CA ASP A 120 10.86 -8.07 3.10
C ASP A 120 10.90 -6.67 3.72
N PHE A 121 9.80 -6.22 4.31
CA PHE A 121 9.73 -4.97 5.06
C PHE A 121 10.55 -5.01 6.35
N ARG A 122 10.52 -6.12 7.11
CA ARG A 122 11.35 -6.28 8.32
C ARG A 122 12.83 -6.33 8.02
N ARG A 123 13.25 -6.94 6.90
CA ARG A 123 14.65 -6.88 6.40
C ARG A 123 15.07 -5.44 6.06
N LEU A 124 14.09 -4.61 5.75
CA LEU A 124 14.23 -3.17 5.60
C LEU A 124 13.93 -2.41 6.90
N GLY A 125 14.04 -3.02 8.08
CA GLY A 125 13.89 -2.30 9.36
C GLY A 125 12.56 -1.56 9.53
N VAL A 126 11.51 -1.98 8.83
CA VAL A 126 10.15 -1.43 8.95
C VAL A 126 9.33 -2.33 9.86
N ALA A 127 8.58 -1.74 10.78
CA ALA A 127 7.64 -2.47 11.63
C ALA A 127 6.47 -2.99 10.79
N CYS A 128 5.98 -4.20 11.08
CA CYS A 128 4.89 -4.80 10.31
C CYS A 128 3.83 -5.46 11.18
N VAL A 129 2.58 -5.34 10.75
CA VAL A 129 1.43 -6.10 11.25
C VAL A 129 0.89 -6.98 10.12
N ASN A 130 0.65 -8.26 10.43
CA ASN A 130 -0.02 -9.18 9.51
C ASN A 130 -1.43 -9.47 10.01
N PRO A 131 -2.47 -8.85 9.42
CA PRO A 131 -3.84 -9.02 9.87
C PRO A 131 -4.46 -10.38 9.50
N PHE A 132 -3.81 -11.19 8.65
CA PHE A 132 -4.32 -12.48 8.23
C PHE A 132 -4.16 -13.59 9.29
N GLY A 133 -3.25 -13.41 10.24
CA GLY A 133 -3.00 -14.36 11.33
C GLY A 133 -3.56 -13.92 12.68
N LEU A 134 -4.37 -12.86 12.70
CA LEU A 134 -5.00 -12.32 13.91
C LEU A 134 -6.39 -12.92 14.16
#